data_AF-A0A0F9KUN7-F1
#
_entry.id   AF-A0A0F9KUN7-F1
#
_cell.length_a   1.000
_cell.length_b   1.000
_cell.length_c   1.000
_cell.angle_alpha   90.00
_cell.angle_beta   90.00
_cell.angle_gamma   90.00
#
_symmetry.space_group_name_H-M   'P 1'
#
loop_
_entity.id
_entity.type
_entity.pdbx_description
1 polymer ?
#
loop_
_entity_poly.entity_id
_entity_poly.type
_entity_poly.pdbx_seq_one_letter_code
_entity_poly.pdbx_strand_id
1 'polypeptide(L)'
;MVTNMEVTIEITNYCPNECDYCSTHASRRGHLKVTQEEINIFLNKTSSESDITRINISGGEPLSHPDFYEILCLCKSYTKNVWVYTNAITHIIYNTDIVKEIKVEANVCLTPGREVYIPENADKVHLLQLVKQGRAKDMVPANIKVSGNIPRNDCSCDNCKHLVLQANRKSVLAPCRKDYE
;
A
#
# COMPACT_ATOMS: atom_id res chain seq x y z
N MET A 1 -21.32 -5.19 -19.10
CA MET A 1 -19.87 -5.03 -18.84
C MET A 1 -19.66 -5.43 -17.39
N VAL A 2 -18.84 -6.44 -17.13
CA VAL A 2 -18.51 -6.80 -15.75
C VAL A 2 -17.53 -5.74 -15.24
N THR A 3 -17.90 -5.07 -14.17
CA THR A 3 -17.01 -4.09 -13.51
C THR A 3 -15.99 -4.85 -12.68
N ASN A 4 -14.71 -4.58 -12.92
CA ASN A 4 -13.62 -5.09 -12.10
C ASN A 4 -13.54 -4.27 -10.80
N MET A 5 -13.46 -4.93 -9.66
CA MET A 5 -13.43 -4.29 -8.36
C MET A 5 -12.24 -4.77 -7.52
N GLU A 6 -11.65 -3.83 -6.79
CA GLU A 6 -10.73 -4.10 -5.68
C GLU A 6 -11.49 -3.82 -4.38
N VAL A 7 -11.40 -4.75 -3.44
CA VAL A 7 -12.15 -4.71 -2.18
C VAL A 7 -11.16 -4.61 -1.03
N THR A 8 -11.42 -3.72 -0.07
CA THR A 8 -10.63 -3.63 1.18
C THR A 8 -11.54 -3.90 2.37
N ILE A 9 -11.09 -4.76 3.29
CA ILE A 9 -11.84 -5.14 4.48
C ILE A 9 -10.98 -4.83 5.71
N GLU A 10 -11.46 -3.91 6.54
CA GLU A 10 -10.86 -3.64 7.85
C GLU A 10 -11.41 -4.62 8.89
N ILE A 11 -10.65 -5.67 9.21
CA ILE A 11 -11.17 -6.78 10.03
C ILE A 11 -11.08 -6.51 11.54
N THR A 12 -10.34 -5.48 11.94
CA THR A 12 -10.26 -5.03 13.34
C THR A 12 -9.82 -3.57 13.42
N ASN A 13 -10.18 -2.88 14.51
CA ASN A 13 -9.59 -1.59 14.87
C ASN A 13 -8.54 -1.67 15.99
N TYR A 14 -8.17 -2.88 16.43
CA TYR A 14 -7.02 -3.07 17.32
C TYR A 14 -5.72 -2.90 16.55
N CYS A 15 -4.76 -2.15 17.10
CA CYS A 15 -3.39 -2.08 16.60
C CYS A 15 -2.41 -1.84 17.75
N PRO A 16 -1.25 -2.53 17.80
CA PRO A 16 -0.21 -2.23 18.79
C PRO A 16 0.43 -0.85 18.58
N ASN A 17 0.29 -0.30 17.37
CA ASN A 17 0.82 1.00 16.96
C ASN A 17 -0.27 2.07 16.95
N GLU A 18 0.09 3.31 17.29
CA GLU A 18 -0.83 4.46 17.34
C GLU A 18 -0.36 5.59 16.42
N CYS A 19 -0.07 5.26 15.15
CA CYS A 19 0.39 6.23 14.17
C CYS A 19 -0.60 7.39 14.05
N ASP A 20 -0.14 8.63 14.13
CA ASP A 20 -0.94 9.86 13.97
C ASP A 20 -1.59 9.97 12.58
N TYR A 21 -0.94 9.44 11.54
CA TYR A 21 -1.46 9.37 10.18
C TYR A 21 -2.48 8.22 9.95
N CYS A 22 -2.88 7.49 11.00
CA CYS A 22 -3.77 6.33 10.86
C CYS A 22 -5.19 6.73 10.46
N SER A 23 -5.65 6.18 9.33
CA SER A 23 -6.99 6.39 8.78
C SER A 23 -8.11 5.72 9.57
N THR A 24 -7.85 4.55 10.15
CA THR A 24 -8.83 3.76 10.93
C THR A 24 -9.03 4.30 12.35
N HIS A 25 -8.13 5.18 12.82
CA HIS A 25 -8.06 5.57 14.23
C HIS A 25 -7.83 4.35 15.17
N ALA A 26 -7.14 3.31 14.66
CA ALA A 26 -6.87 2.07 15.37
C ALA A 26 -5.94 2.25 16.57
N SER A 27 -6.14 1.50 17.65
CA SER A 27 -5.34 1.64 18.89
C SER A 27 -5.26 0.34 19.68
N ARG A 28 -4.48 0.34 20.76
CA ARG A 28 -4.41 -0.80 21.69
C ARG A 28 -5.72 -1.06 22.44
N ARG A 29 -6.64 -0.08 22.43
CA ARG A 29 -7.98 -0.17 23.03
C ARG A 29 -9.05 -0.59 22.02
N GLY A 30 -8.66 -0.77 20.75
CA GLY A 30 -9.55 -1.30 19.73
C GLY A 30 -10.02 -2.70 20.12
N HIS A 31 -11.32 -2.94 19.97
CA HIS A 31 -11.96 -4.21 20.32
C HIS A 31 -12.97 -4.64 19.25
N LEU A 32 -13.20 -3.81 18.22
CA LEU A 32 -14.08 -4.15 17.12
C LEU A 32 -13.38 -5.18 16.23
N LYS A 33 -14.18 -6.14 15.80
CA LYS A 33 -13.77 -7.28 14.97
C LYS A 33 -14.90 -7.59 14.01
N VAL A 34 -14.57 -7.85 12.76
CA VAL A 34 -15.52 -8.32 11.76
C VAL A 34 -15.46 -9.84 11.73
N THR A 35 -16.62 -10.48 11.84
CA THR A 35 -16.72 -11.94 11.82
C THR A 35 -16.59 -12.49 10.40
N GLN A 36 -16.25 -13.78 10.28
CA GLN A 36 -16.22 -14.47 8.99
C GLN A 36 -17.58 -14.42 8.27
N GLU A 37 -18.69 -14.50 9.01
CA GLU A 37 -20.03 -14.46 8.44
C GLU A 37 -20.34 -13.10 7.81
N GLU A 38 -20.01 -12.00 8.51
CA GLU A 38 -20.18 -10.64 7.98
C GLU A 38 -19.34 -10.42 6.72
N ILE A 39 -18.10 -10.93 6.69
CA ILE A 39 -17.23 -10.87 5.52
C ILE A 39 -17.82 -11.68 4.36
N ASN A 40 -18.31 -12.89 4.63
CA ASN A 40 -18.90 -13.77 3.63
C ASN A 40 -20.16 -13.14 3.01
N ILE A 41 -21.05 -12.56 3.83
CA ILE A 41 -22.23 -11.83 3.35
C ILE A 41 -21.82 -10.66 2.45
N PHE A 42 -20.84 -9.87 2.88
CA PHE A 42 -20.34 -8.73 2.13
C PHE A 42 -19.74 -9.16 0.77
N LEU A 43 -18.83 -10.13 0.78
CA LEU A 43 -18.16 -10.61 -0.43
C LEU A 43 -19.12 -11.32 -1.40
N ASN A 44 -20.08 -12.11 -0.90
CA ASN A 44 -21.11 -12.71 -1.75
C ASN A 44 -21.91 -11.65 -2.49
N LYS A 45 -22.37 -10.60 -1.78
CA LYS A 45 -23.07 -9.49 -2.40
C LYS A 45 -22.20 -8.82 -3.47
N THR A 46 -20.97 -8.46 -3.14
CA THR A 46 -20.05 -7.80 -4.09
C THR A 46 -19.78 -8.66 -5.33
N SER A 47 -19.52 -9.96 -5.14
CA SER A 47 -19.21 -10.89 -6.22
C SER A 47 -20.40 -11.15 -7.15
N SER A 48 -21.63 -10.96 -6.67
CA SER A 48 -22.84 -11.08 -7.49
C SER A 48 -23.03 -9.90 -8.46
N GLU A 49 -22.40 -8.75 -8.16
CA GLU A 49 -22.55 -7.51 -8.91
C GLU A 49 -21.28 -7.15 -9.72
N SER A 50 -20.12 -7.71 -9.39
CA SER A 50 -18.81 -7.34 -9.95
C SER A 50 -17.78 -8.46 -9.83
N ASP A 51 -16.77 -8.45 -10.71
CA ASP A 51 -15.64 -9.37 -10.61
C ASP A 51 -14.60 -8.83 -9.61
N ILE A 52 -14.31 -9.61 -8.56
CA ILE A 52 -13.39 -9.22 -7.49
C ILE A 52 -11.96 -9.58 -7.92
N THR A 53 -11.25 -8.58 -8.44
CA THR A 53 -9.88 -8.74 -8.95
C THR A 53 -8.82 -8.74 -7.86
N ARG A 54 -9.13 -8.19 -6.69
CA ARG A 54 -8.26 -8.17 -5.51
C ARG A 54 -9.05 -7.98 -4.22
N ILE A 55 -8.61 -8.65 -3.16
CA ILE A 55 -9.07 -8.39 -1.79
C ILE A 55 -7.87 -7.96 -0.93
N ASN A 56 -7.99 -6.84 -0.24
CA ASN A 56 -7.02 -6.37 0.75
C ASN A 56 -7.59 -6.59 2.15
N ILE A 57 -6.91 -7.40 2.96
CA ILE A 57 -7.19 -7.57 4.38
C ILE A 57 -6.37 -6.53 5.14
N SER A 58 -7.07 -5.65 5.86
CA SER A 58 -6.50 -4.46 6.51
C SER A 58 -7.17 -4.20 7.88
N GLY A 59 -7.06 -2.97 8.39
CA GLY A 59 -7.66 -2.49 9.62
C GLY A 59 -6.63 -1.77 10.49
N GLY A 60 -6.63 -2.08 11.78
CA GLY A 60 -5.50 -1.82 12.66
C GLY A 60 -4.31 -2.73 12.30
N GLU A 61 -4.11 -3.80 13.07
CA GLU A 61 -3.17 -4.86 12.72
C GLU A 61 -3.96 -6.16 12.45
N PRO A 62 -4.18 -6.54 11.17
CA PRO A 62 -5.02 -7.69 10.83
C PRO A 62 -4.50 -9.01 11.40
N LEU A 63 -3.18 -9.19 11.56
CA LEU A 63 -2.61 -10.42 12.13
C LEU A 63 -2.92 -10.60 13.62
N SER A 64 -3.44 -9.57 14.29
CA SER A 64 -3.91 -9.67 15.68
C SER A 64 -5.34 -10.22 15.80
N HIS A 65 -6.07 -10.35 14.69
CA HIS A 65 -7.41 -10.90 14.69
C HIS A 65 -7.36 -12.41 15.01
N PRO A 66 -8.14 -12.93 15.98
CA PRO A 66 -8.08 -14.34 16.38
C PRO A 66 -8.39 -15.30 15.24
N ASP A 67 -9.31 -14.92 14.35
CA ASP A 67 -9.73 -15.73 13.20
C ASP A 67 -9.03 -15.31 11.89
N PHE A 68 -7.83 -14.71 11.97
CA PHE A 68 -7.15 -14.17 10.77
C PHE A 68 -6.95 -15.23 9.68
N TYR A 69 -6.55 -16.44 10.06
CA TYR A 69 -6.24 -17.49 9.09
C TYR A 69 -7.50 -17.95 8.34
N GLU A 70 -8.60 -18.13 9.06
CA GLU A 70 -9.90 -18.50 8.51
C GLU A 70 -10.43 -17.40 7.57
N ILE A 71 -10.30 -16.13 7.98
CA ILE A 71 -10.66 -14.97 7.13
C ILE A 71 -9.80 -14.95 5.86
N LEU A 72 -8.49 -15.20 5.96
CA LEU A 72 -7.60 -15.27 4.80
C LEU A 72 -8.03 -16.39 3.84
N CYS A 73 -8.34 -17.58 4.36
CA CYS A 73 -8.85 -18.70 3.58
C CYS A 73 -10.19 -18.36 2.91
N LEU A 74 -11.11 -17.69 3.63
CA LEU A 74 -12.37 -17.21 3.07
C LEU A 74 -12.13 -16.22 1.92
N CYS A 75 -11.29 -15.21 2.09
CA CYS A 75 -11.00 -14.25 1.02
C CYS A 75 -10.38 -14.95 -0.20
N LYS A 76 -9.51 -15.95 0.01
CA LYS A 76 -8.90 -16.74 -1.07
C LYS A 76 -9.88 -17.62 -1.84
N SER A 77 -11.07 -17.90 -1.30
CA SER A 77 -12.11 -18.62 -2.06
C SER A 77 -12.78 -17.74 -3.13
N TYR A 78 -12.75 -16.40 -2.96
CA TYR A 78 -13.29 -15.44 -3.92
C TYR A 78 -12.27 -15.01 -4.97
N THR A 79 -10.99 -14.86 -4.61
CA THR A 79 -9.93 -14.49 -5.56
C THR A 79 -8.57 -15.02 -5.13
N LYS A 80 -7.70 -15.31 -6.09
CA LYS A 80 -6.31 -15.70 -5.81
C LYS A 80 -5.45 -14.51 -5.37
N ASN A 81 -5.87 -13.28 -5.69
CA ASN A 81 -5.12 -12.06 -5.44
C ASN A 81 -5.56 -11.42 -4.12
N VAL A 82 -5.09 -11.99 -3.00
CA VAL A 82 -5.40 -11.49 -1.65
C VAL A 82 -4.15 -10.90 -1.01
N TRP A 83 -4.22 -9.63 -0.60
CA TRP A 83 -3.13 -8.89 0.01
C TRP A 83 -3.42 -8.66 1.49
N VAL A 84 -2.38 -8.67 2.32
CA VAL A 84 -2.50 -8.44 3.77
C VAL A 84 -1.64 -7.24 4.13
N TYR A 85 -2.26 -6.21 4.70
CA TYR A 85 -1.58 -4.99 5.12
C TYR A 85 -1.21 -5.11 6.60
N THR A 86 0.05 -5.45 6.88
CA THR A 86 0.54 -5.71 8.25
C THR A 86 1.77 -4.86 8.58
N ASN A 87 1.93 -4.56 9.87
CA ASN A 87 3.11 -3.96 10.49
C ASN A 87 3.74 -4.85 11.57
N ALA A 88 3.23 -6.08 11.77
CA ALA A 88 3.62 -6.94 12.87
C ALA A 88 4.86 -7.81 12.59
N ILE A 89 5.19 -8.05 11.31
CA ILE A 89 6.24 -8.99 10.95
C ILE A 89 7.53 -8.27 10.56
N THR A 90 8.62 -8.59 11.26
CA THR A 90 9.96 -8.13 10.93
C THR A 90 10.77 -9.19 10.20
N HIS A 91 10.69 -10.45 10.62
CA HIS A 91 11.40 -11.60 10.04
C HIS A 91 10.41 -12.72 9.67
N ILE A 92 10.56 -13.34 8.49
CA ILE A 92 9.70 -14.43 7.99
C ILE A 92 10.56 -15.64 7.65
N ILE A 93 10.12 -16.82 8.09
CA ILE A 93 10.57 -18.12 7.58
C ILE A 93 9.31 -18.84 7.08
N TYR A 94 9.36 -19.38 5.87
CA TYR A 94 8.21 -20.05 5.25
C TYR A 94 8.62 -21.38 4.61
N ASN A 95 7.65 -22.29 4.45
CA ASN A 95 7.86 -23.57 3.81
C ASN A 95 7.76 -23.42 2.28
N THR A 96 8.89 -23.55 1.59
CA THR A 96 9.01 -23.42 0.13
C THR A 96 8.34 -24.54 -0.66
N ASP A 97 8.02 -25.67 -0.02
CA ASP A 97 7.22 -26.73 -0.64
C ASP A 97 5.76 -26.33 -0.78
N ILE A 98 5.26 -25.48 0.12
CA ILE A 98 3.86 -25.02 0.17
C ILE A 98 3.70 -23.67 -0.54
N VAL A 99 4.56 -22.70 -0.21
CA VAL A 99 4.56 -21.37 -0.82
C VAL A 99 5.86 -21.24 -1.59
N LYS A 100 5.81 -21.24 -2.93
CA LYS A 100 7.01 -21.28 -3.75
C LYS A 100 7.83 -20.00 -3.63
N GLU A 101 7.15 -18.86 -3.68
CA GLU A 101 7.75 -17.54 -3.63
C GLU A 101 6.81 -16.60 -2.87
N ILE A 102 7.37 -15.56 -2.26
CA ILE A 102 6.63 -14.47 -1.64
C ILE A 102 7.02 -13.16 -2.31
N LYS A 103 6.06 -12.23 -2.37
CA LYS A 103 6.31 -10.86 -2.81
C LYS A 103 6.26 -9.93 -1.61
N VAL A 104 7.29 -9.10 -1.47
CA VAL A 104 7.42 -8.12 -0.40
C VAL A 104 7.18 -6.73 -1.00
N GLU A 105 6.01 -6.17 -0.75
CA GLU A 105 5.71 -4.79 -1.10
C GLU A 105 5.58 -3.93 0.16
N ALA A 106 6.09 -2.70 0.13
CA ALA A 106 6.08 -1.78 1.27
C ALA A 106 5.14 -0.60 1.02
N ASN A 107 4.42 -0.16 2.05
CA ASN A 107 3.60 1.05 2.01
C ASN A 107 4.27 2.15 2.82
N VAL A 108 4.45 3.31 2.20
CA VAL A 108 5.12 4.47 2.80
C VAL A 108 4.20 5.67 2.69
N CYS A 109 3.65 6.11 3.82
CA CYS A 109 2.77 7.28 3.86
C CYS A 109 3.58 8.57 3.89
N LEU A 110 3.36 9.43 2.89
CA LEU A 110 3.99 10.74 2.80
C LEU A 110 3.24 11.74 3.69
N THR A 111 3.84 12.03 4.84
CA THR A 111 3.30 12.95 5.86
C THR A 111 4.24 14.15 6.04
N PRO A 112 3.75 15.40 6.04
CA PRO A 112 4.61 16.57 6.24
C PRO A 112 5.41 16.52 7.54
N GLY A 113 6.67 16.98 7.48
CA GLY A 113 7.52 17.12 8.66
C GLY A 113 8.06 15.80 9.22
N ARG A 114 7.96 14.69 8.46
CA ARG A 114 8.45 13.37 8.87
C ARG A 114 9.48 12.83 7.91
N GLU A 115 10.45 12.12 8.48
CA GLU A 115 11.38 11.31 7.71
C GLU A 115 10.65 10.11 7.12
N VAL A 116 11.05 9.75 5.91
CA VAL A 116 10.49 8.64 5.15
C VAL A 116 11.60 7.64 4.89
N TYR A 117 11.39 6.40 5.29
CA TYR A 117 12.28 5.29 5.00
C TYR A 117 11.74 4.47 3.83
N ILE A 118 12.55 4.33 2.77
CA ILE A 118 12.28 3.44 1.65
C ILE A 118 13.14 2.18 1.87
N PRO A 119 12.53 0.99 2.00
CA PRO A 119 13.29 -0.23 2.27
C PRO A 119 14.17 -0.63 1.09
N GLU A 120 15.37 -1.12 1.39
CA GLU A 120 16.33 -1.60 0.38
C GLU A 120 15.87 -2.88 -0.32
N ASN A 121 15.17 -3.76 0.40
CA ASN A 121 14.87 -5.14 -0.03
C ASN A 121 13.38 -5.41 -0.29
N ALA A 122 12.65 -4.43 -0.85
CA ALA A 122 11.25 -4.62 -1.27
C ALA A 122 11.13 -4.77 -2.79
N ASP A 123 10.28 -5.68 -3.25
CA ASP A 123 9.95 -5.86 -4.69
C ASP A 123 9.23 -4.64 -5.26
N LYS A 124 8.50 -3.91 -4.41
CA LYS A 124 7.81 -2.66 -4.76
C LYS A 124 7.59 -1.80 -3.54
N VAL A 125 7.62 -0.48 -3.71
CA VAL A 125 7.24 0.49 -2.69
C VAL A 125 6.09 1.35 -3.19
N HIS A 126 5.00 1.40 -2.43
CA HIS A 126 3.85 2.26 -2.65
C HIS A 126 4.01 3.53 -1.83
N LEU A 127 4.09 4.67 -2.51
CA LEU A 127 4.04 5.97 -1.87
C LEU A 127 2.57 6.38 -1.71
N LEU A 128 2.09 6.40 -0.47
CA LEU A 128 0.71 6.69 -0.15
C LEU A 128 0.56 8.17 0.21
N GLN A 129 -0.42 8.84 -0.39
CA GLN A 129 -0.82 10.18 0.04
C GLN A 129 -1.58 10.08 1.36
N LEU A 130 -1.29 10.98 2.29
CA LEU A 130 -2.06 11.12 3.52
C LEU A 130 -3.54 11.40 3.22
N VAL A 131 -4.43 10.58 3.79
CA VAL A 131 -5.88 10.76 3.69
C VAL A 131 -6.39 11.44 4.95
N LYS A 132 -7.20 12.49 4.81
CA LYS A 132 -7.76 13.27 5.93
C LYS A 132 -8.90 12.52 6.63
N GLN A 133 -8.57 11.46 7.35
CA GLN A 133 -9.52 10.63 8.09
C GLN A 133 -8.88 10.03 9.34
N GLY A 134 -9.68 9.47 10.24
CA GLY A 134 -9.18 8.91 11.49
C GLY A 134 -8.40 9.94 12.31
N ARG A 135 -7.19 9.56 12.76
CA ARG A 135 -6.30 10.50 13.49
C ARG A 135 -5.72 11.59 12.58
N ALA A 136 -5.69 11.35 11.27
CA ALA A 136 -5.18 12.31 10.29
C ALA A 136 -6.21 13.36 9.84
N LYS A 137 -7.44 13.36 10.38
CA LYS A 137 -8.55 14.20 9.92
C LYS A 137 -8.20 15.69 9.82
N ASP A 138 -7.42 16.20 10.77
CA ASP A 138 -7.05 17.62 10.89
C ASP A 138 -5.65 17.91 10.30
N MET A 139 -4.95 16.88 9.82
CA MET A 139 -3.64 17.04 9.19
C MET A 139 -3.81 17.65 7.79
N VAL A 140 -2.85 18.50 7.40
CA VAL A 140 -2.79 19.07 6.06
C VAL A 140 -1.83 18.20 5.24
N PRO A 141 -2.28 17.47 4.20
CA PRO A 141 -1.37 16.71 3.35
C PRO A 141 -0.36 17.61 2.63
N ALA A 142 0.83 17.09 2.34
CA ALA A 142 1.78 17.79 1.49
C ALA A 142 1.20 17.92 0.07
N ASN A 143 1.45 19.06 -0.58
CA ASN A 143 1.25 19.19 -2.02
C ASN A 143 2.43 18.53 -2.75
N ILE A 144 2.23 17.33 -3.29
CA ILE A 144 3.28 16.49 -3.84
C ILE A 144 3.31 16.64 -5.36
N LYS A 145 4.45 17.07 -5.90
CA LYS A 145 4.77 16.97 -7.33
C LYS A 145 5.73 15.80 -7.53
N VAL A 146 5.33 14.86 -8.37
CA VAL A 146 6.16 13.71 -8.77
C VAL A 146 7.10 14.15 -9.89
N SER A 147 8.39 13.78 -9.80
CA SER A 147 9.38 14.08 -10.82
C SER A 147 9.09 13.34 -12.13
N GLY A 148 9.42 13.96 -13.27
CA GLY A 148 9.17 13.38 -14.60
C GLY A 148 10.05 12.17 -14.95
N ASN A 149 11.05 11.84 -14.13
CA ASN A 149 11.84 10.62 -14.28
C ASN A 149 11.25 9.41 -13.55
N ILE A 150 10.09 9.55 -12.93
CA ILE A 150 9.31 8.41 -12.44
C ILE A 150 8.53 7.86 -13.65
N PRO A 151 8.74 6.58 -14.03
CA PRO A 151 8.06 5.99 -15.18
C PRO A 151 6.55 6.11 -15.05
N ARG A 152 5.91 6.73 -16.03
CA ARG A 152 4.45 6.83 -16.13
C ARG A 152 4.04 6.58 -17.57
N ASN A 153 2.83 6.06 -17.75
CA ASN A 153 2.28 5.79 -19.09
C ASN A 153 2.19 7.06 -19.96
N ASP A 154 2.21 8.24 -19.36
CA ASP A 154 2.08 9.56 -20.00
C ASP A 154 3.40 10.36 -20.03
N CYS A 155 4.52 9.84 -19.50
CA CYS A 155 5.75 10.61 -19.34
C CYS A 155 6.99 9.74 -19.56
N SER A 156 7.71 9.98 -20.68
CA SER A 156 9.03 9.40 -20.94
C SER A 156 10.12 10.46 -20.82
N CYS A 157 11.27 10.08 -20.24
CA CYS A 157 12.44 10.96 -20.17
C CYS A 157 13.00 11.33 -21.54
N ASP A 158 12.67 10.55 -22.58
CA ASP A 158 13.21 10.74 -23.93
C ASP A 158 12.70 12.01 -24.62
N ASN A 159 11.57 12.56 -24.18
CA ASN A 159 10.92 13.71 -24.80
C ASN A 159 10.88 14.97 -23.90
N CYS A 160 11.66 15.02 -22.81
CA CYS A 160 11.69 16.20 -21.94
C CYS A 160 12.49 17.35 -22.57
N LYS A 161 11.97 18.59 -22.52
CA LYS A 161 12.62 19.80 -23.07
C LYS A 161 13.42 20.54 -21.99
N HIS A 162 14.41 19.89 -21.41
CA HIS A 162 15.30 20.52 -20.44
C HIS A 162 16.62 20.94 -21.09
N LEU A 163 17.23 22.00 -20.59
CA LEU A 163 18.61 22.37 -20.92
C LEU A 163 19.33 22.64 -19.60
N VAL A 164 20.44 21.95 -19.37
CA VAL A 164 21.20 22.03 -18.13
C VAL A 164 22.61 22.47 -18.45
N LEU A 165 23.07 23.55 -17.81
CA LEU A 165 24.48 23.93 -17.76
C LEU A 165 25.12 23.25 -16.55
N GLN A 166 26.13 22.42 -16.78
CA GLN A 166 26.90 21.73 -15.73
C GLN A 166 27.98 22.65 -15.13
N ALA A 167 28.47 22.26 -13.95
CA ALA A 167 29.53 23.01 -13.25
C ALA A 167 30.86 23.04 -14.03
N ASN A 168 31.12 22.05 -14.89
CA ASN A 168 32.25 22.02 -15.83
C ASN A 168 32.04 22.87 -17.10
N ARG A 169 30.97 23.68 -17.14
CA ARG A 169 30.57 24.57 -18.25
C ARG A 169 30.09 23.86 -19.53
N LYS A 170 29.91 22.53 -19.51
CA LYS A 170 29.22 21.79 -20.59
C LYS A 170 27.70 21.93 -20.48
N SER A 171 26.98 21.78 -21.58
CA SER A 171 25.51 21.76 -21.59
C SER A 171 24.98 20.39 -22.02
N VAL A 172 23.91 19.93 -21.35
CA VAL A 172 23.21 18.68 -21.67
C VAL A 172 21.70 18.90 -21.75
N LEU A 173 21.03 18.07 -22.55
CA LEU A 173 19.61 18.20 -22.86
C LEU A 173 18.66 17.62 -21.79
N ALA A 174 19.17 17.19 -20.63
CA ALA A 174 18.36 16.82 -19.49
C ALA A 174 19.17 16.69 -18.19
N PRO A 175 18.55 16.92 -17.00
CA PRO A 175 19.20 16.67 -15.71
C PRO A 175 19.65 15.22 -15.51
N CYS A 176 18.95 14.25 -16.10
CA CYS A 176 19.30 12.83 -16.06
C CYS A 176 20.40 12.43 -17.05
N ARG A 177 20.87 13.35 -17.92
CA ARG A 177 21.92 13.14 -18.92
C ARG A 177 23.23 13.86 -18.56
N LYS A 178 23.45 14.18 -17.29
CA LYS A 178 24.69 14.82 -16.82
C LYS A 178 25.88 13.85 -17.02
N ASP A 179 26.93 14.34 -17.65
CA ASP A 179 28.17 13.64 -17.98
C ASP A 179 29.37 14.33 -17.31
N TYR A 180 29.54 14.12 -15.99
CA TYR A 180 30.70 14.64 -15.27
C TYR A 180 32.00 13.87 -15.56
N GLU A 181 31.98 12.95 -16.53
CA GLU A 181 33.16 12.29 -17.09
C GLU A 181 34.23 13.31 -17.54
#